data_AF-A0A4Q2K5R2-F1
#
_entry.id   AF-A0A4Q2K5R2-F1
#
_cell.length_a   1.000
_cell.length_b   1.000
_cell.length_c   1.000
_cell.angle_alpha   90.00
_cell.angle_beta   90.00
_cell.angle_gamma   90.00
#
_symmetry.space_group_name_H-M   'P 1'
#
loop_
_entity.id
_entity.type
_entity.pdbx_description
1 polymer ?
#
loop_
_entity_poly.entity_id
_entity_poly.type
_entity_poly.pdbx_seq_one_letter_code
_entity_poly.pdbx_strand_id
1 'polypeptide(L)'
;MVYDQAKAAAGKTGNDALSYLDADTTQWEGENKVPPMLDQCEYLEEYGGHRPPTSTFDSIGPALTGSFQVTLKDSSTHTVRPVWSYLLDSVKECTCEWAANITGVNAELIREACLAWATRPEGQRWGNGGIHFQLATDQVGDVVQRIRTLLHLCHLTGNVDTPAGNRGPTRAPSLGAEGAGPLGPYWEVTDMTNGCPITTSERRRNAPCPITRS
;
A
#
# COMPACT_ATOMS: atom_id res chain seq x y z
N MET A 1 12.37 11.14 -4.23
CA MET A 1 12.78 11.08 -5.66
C MET A 1 13.09 9.64 -6.02
N VAL A 2 12.81 9.25 -7.25
CA VAL A 2 13.09 7.93 -7.81
C VAL A 2 13.76 8.09 -9.17
N TYR A 3 14.60 7.13 -9.57
CA TYR A 3 15.11 7.11 -10.93
C TYR A 3 14.00 6.68 -11.89
N ASP A 4 13.78 7.49 -12.92
CA ASP A 4 12.67 7.36 -13.86
C ASP A 4 13.17 6.85 -15.21
N GLN A 5 12.83 5.60 -15.50
CA GLN A 5 13.16 4.90 -16.73
C GLN A 5 12.52 5.54 -17.96
N ALA A 6 11.36 6.20 -17.83
CA ALA A 6 10.72 6.90 -18.94
C ALA A 6 11.53 8.14 -19.34
N LYS A 7 11.97 8.93 -18.36
CA LYS A 7 12.88 10.07 -18.60
C LYS A 7 14.23 9.63 -19.14
N ALA A 8 14.79 8.55 -18.60
CA ALA A 8 16.04 7.97 -19.10
C ALA A 8 15.92 7.51 -20.56
N ALA A 9 14.81 6.85 -20.93
CA ALA A 9 14.52 6.45 -22.31
C ALA A 9 14.36 7.67 -23.25
N ALA A 10 13.89 8.80 -22.73
CA ALA A 10 13.84 10.08 -23.45
C ALA A 10 15.20 10.83 -23.50
N GLY A 11 16.30 10.20 -23.07
CA GLY A 11 17.65 10.74 -23.14
C GLY A 11 18.06 11.64 -21.98
N LYS A 12 17.27 11.72 -20.90
CA LYS A 12 17.69 12.44 -19.68
C LYS A 12 18.75 11.65 -18.92
N THR A 13 19.67 12.35 -18.27
CA THR A 13 20.80 11.74 -17.55
C THR A 13 21.02 12.39 -16.20
N GLY A 14 21.67 11.67 -15.28
CA GLY A 14 21.95 12.18 -13.94
C GLY A 14 20.67 12.59 -13.22
N ASN A 15 20.68 13.77 -12.60
CA ASN A 15 19.54 14.27 -11.84
C ASN A 15 18.30 14.57 -12.71
N ASP A 16 18.48 14.85 -14.01
CA ASP A 16 17.35 15.11 -14.92
C ASP A 16 16.54 13.85 -15.22
N ALA A 17 17.08 12.67 -14.93
CA ALA A 17 16.39 11.38 -15.03
C ALA A 17 15.64 11.01 -13.74
N LEU A 18 15.59 11.89 -12.74
CA LEU A 18 14.86 11.65 -11.50
C LEU A 18 13.45 12.25 -11.57
N SER A 19 12.50 11.60 -10.90
CA SER A 19 11.13 12.10 -10.67
C SER A 19 10.83 12.15 -9.18
N TYR A 20 10.05 13.12 -8.73
CA TYR A 20 9.66 13.26 -7.33
C TYR A 20 8.16 13.05 -7.14
N LEU A 21 7.80 12.60 -5.94
CA LEU A 21 6.42 12.64 -5.44
C LEU A 21 6.29 13.93 -4.65
N ASP A 22 5.38 14.80 -5.05
CA ASP A 22 5.02 15.99 -4.29
C ASP A 22 4.20 15.56 -3.06
N ALA A 23 4.68 15.91 -1.87
CA ALA A 23 4.05 15.52 -0.62
C ALA A 23 2.77 16.32 -0.33
N ASP A 24 2.66 17.54 -0.85
CA ASP A 24 1.50 18.41 -0.62
C ASP A 24 0.34 18.01 -1.52
N THR A 25 0.62 17.71 -2.79
CA THR A 25 -0.41 17.28 -3.74
C THR A 25 -0.60 15.77 -3.76
N THR A 26 0.34 14.98 -3.20
CA THR A 26 0.37 13.51 -3.24
C THR A 26 0.42 12.93 -4.65
N GLN A 27 0.97 13.68 -5.61
CA GLN A 27 1.08 13.32 -7.02
C GLN A 27 2.55 13.25 -7.46
N TRP A 28 2.83 12.46 -8.48
CA TRP A 28 4.16 12.46 -9.10
C TRP A 28 4.35 13.71 -9.95
N GLU A 29 5.60 14.11 -10.14
CA GLU A 29 5.97 15.21 -11.03
C GLU A 29 5.33 15.04 -12.42
N GLY A 30 4.56 16.05 -12.85
CA GLY A 30 3.84 16.02 -14.12
C GLY A 30 2.53 15.25 -14.11
N GLU A 31 2.16 14.60 -13.01
CA GLU A 31 0.84 13.99 -12.83
C GLU A 31 -0.15 14.96 -12.18
N ASN A 32 -1.41 14.83 -12.60
CA ASN A 32 -2.55 15.52 -12.00
C ASN A 32 -3.74 14.55 -11.96
N LYS A 33 -3.61 13.44 -11.21
CA LYS A 33 -4.70 12.46 -11.13
C LYS A 33 -5.83 13.01 -10.27
N VAL A 34 -7.00 13.17 -10.87
CA VAL A 34 -8.24 13.52 -10.18
C VAL A 34 -8.94 12.23 -9.76
N PRO A 35 -9.51 12.15 -8.54
CA PRO A 35 -10.32 11.00 -8.15
C PRO A 35 -11.42 10.71 -9.17
N PRO A 36 -11.67 9.43 -9.50
CA PRO A 36 -12.66 9.07 -10.49
C PRO A 36 -14.08 9.40 -10.01
N MET A 37 -14.94 9.78 -10.94
CA MET A 37 -16.37 9.96 -10.71
C MET A 37 -17.08 8.60 -10.69
N LEU A 38 -18.29 8.55 -10.10
CA LEU A 38 -19.03 7.29 -9.91
C LEU A 38 -19.29 6.53 -11.22
N ASP A 39 -19.54 7.25 -12.30
CA ASP A 39 -19.77 6.74 -13.66
C ASP A 39 -18.50 6.15 -14.31
N GLN A 40 -17.32 6.49 -13.79
CA GLN A 40 -16.04 5.91 -14.19
C GLN A 40 -15.69 4.66 -13.35
N CYS A 41 -16.45 4.38 -12.29
CA CYS A 41 -16.25 3.22 -11.45
C CYS A 41 -17.04 2.01 -11.97
N GLU A 42 -16.37 0.85 -12.00
CA GLU A 42 -17.00 -0.44 -12.32
C GLU A 42 -17.91 -0.87 -11.16
N TYR A 43 -19.19 -1.13 -11.42
CA TYR A 43 -20.07 -1.70 -10.40
C TYR A 43 -19.84 -3.22 -10.29
N LEU A 44 -19.52 -3.67 -9.08
CA LEU A 44 -19.33 -5.08 -8.77
C LEU A 44 -20.58 -5.59 -8.03
N GLU A 45 -21.48 -6.24 -8.77
CA GLU A 45 -22.77 -6.72 -8.25
C GLU A 45 -22.59 -7.68 -7.07
N GLU A 46 -21.61 -8.57 -7.15
CA GLU A 46 -21.28 -9.55 -6.10
C GLU A 46 -20.91 -8.91 -4.75
N TYR A 47 -20.43 -7.66 -4.77
CA TYR A 47 -20.04 -6.91 -3.57
C TYR A 47 -20.97 -5.72 -3.28
N GLY A 48 -21.99 -5.48 -4.12
CA GLY A 48 -22.88 -4.34 -4.02
C GLY A 48 -22.17 -2.98 -4.01
N GLY A 49 -21.03 -2.85 -4.70
CA GLY A 49 -20.15 -1.68 -4.56
C GLY A 49 -19.48 -1.22 -5.87
N HIS A 50 -19.04 0.03 -5.89
CA HIS A 50 -18.32 0.62 -7.02
C HIS A 50 -16.81 0.54 -6.82
N ARG A 51 -16.09 0.08 -7.84
CA ARG A 51 -14.62 0.00 -7.86
C ARG A 51 -14.06 1.08 -8.78
N PRO A 52 -13.16 1.94 -8.28
CA PRO A 52 -12.45 2.86 -9.16
C PRO A 52 -11.55 2.10 -10.15
N PRO A 53 -11.24 2.70 -11.31
CA PRO A 53 -10.19 2.18 -12.20
C PRO A 53 -8.87 2.09 -11.43
N THR A 54 -8.09 1.05 -11.74
CA THR A 54 -6.77 0.85 -11.14
C THR A 54 -5.86 2.02 -11.50
N SER A 55 -5.16 2.56 -10.50
CA SER A 55 -4.14 3.57 -10.74
C SER A 55 -2.96 2.96 -11.49
N THR A 56 -2.53 3.64 -12.54
CA THR A 56 -1.39 3.27 -13.38
C THR A 56 -0.25 4.26 -13.17
N PHE A 57 0.97 3.88 -13.53
CA PHE A 57 2.12 4.78 -13.61
C PHE A 57 2.36 5.14 -15.09
N ASP A 58 1.44 5.89 -15.70
CA ASP A 58 1.51 6.15 -17.14
C ASP A 58 2.57 7.20 -17.51
N SER A 59 2.90 8.11 -16.58
CA SER A 59 3.82 9.23 -16.85
C SER A 59 5.25 9.00 -16.35
N ILE A 60 5.47 8.01 -15.47
CA ILE A 60 6.76 7.70 -14.89
C ILE A 60 7.05 6.21 -14.93
N GLY A 61 8.32 5.83 -15.04
CA GLY A 61 8.78 4.45 -14.91
C GLY A 61 9.74 4.28 -13.74
N PRO A 62 9.28 4.14 -12.48
CA PRO A 62 10.18 4.02 -11.34
C PRO A 62 11.08 2.79 -11.46
N ALA A 63 12.39 2.99 -11.45
CA ALA A 63 13.32 1.87 -11.46
C ALA A 63 13.24 1.09 -10.13
N LEU A 64 12.87 -0.18 -10.21
CA LEU A 64 12.84 -1.10 -9.07
C LEU A 64 14.24 -1.69 -8.77
N THR A 65 15.10 -1.79 -9.77
CA THR A 65 16.45 -2.34 -9.65
C THR A 65 17.50 -1.45 -10.31
N GLY A 66 18.77 -1.67 -9.93
CA GLY A 66 19.92 -0.95 -10.49
C GLY A 66 20.64 -0.07 -9.47
N SER A 67 21.71 0.58 -9.94
CA SER A 67 22.51 1.55 -9.20
C SER A 67 22.63 2.83 -10.03
N PHE A 68 22.43 3.97 -9.38
CA PHE A 68 22.33 5.27 -10.05
C PHE A 68 23.21 6.30 -9.34
N GLN A 69 23.81 7.22 -10.11
CA GLN A 69 24.53 8.36 -9.55
C GLN A 69 23.57 9.53 -9.34
N VAL A 70 23.58 10.12 -8.16
CA VAL A 70 22.81 11.32 -7.82
C VAL A 70 23.75 12.37 -7.25
N THR A 71 23.65 13.59 -7.77
CA THR A 71 24.39 14.74 -7.26
C THR A 71 23.50 15.52 -6.29
N LEU A 72 23.98 15.75 -5.06
CA LEU A 72 23.24 16.48 -4.03
C LEU A 72 23.48 17.99 -4.13
N LYS A 73 22.75 18.76 -3.32
CA LYS A 73 22.81 20.23 -3.31
C LYS A 73 24.20 20.77 -2.95
N ASP A 74 24.97 20.04 -2.16
CA ASP A 74 26.36 20.36 -1.80
C ASP A 74 27.37 19.99 -2.88
N SER A 75 26.91 19.61 -4.08
CA SER A 75 27.71 19.13 -5.23
C SER A 75 28.41 17.78 -5.01
N SER A 76 28.18 17.10 -3.89
CA SER A 76 28.64 15.72 -3.70
C SER A 76 27.87 14.77 -4.61
N THR A 77 28.54 13.70 -5.06
CA THR A 77 27.90 12.67 -5.90
C THR A 77 27.91 11.32 -5.19
N HIS A 78 26.74 10.70 -5.10
CA HIS A 78 26.54 9.43 -4.41
C HIS A 78 25.94 8.38 -5.33
N THR A 79 26.40 7.14 -5.17
CA THR A 79 25.75 5.97 -5.75
C THR A 79 24.60 5.55 -4.86
N VAL A 80 23.39 5.49 -5.42
CA VAL A 80 22.16 5.07 -4.73
C VAL A 80 21.53 3.88 -5.43
N ARG A 81 20.74 3.10 -4.68
CA ARG A 81 19.97 1.97 -5.19
C ARG A 81 18.51 2.09 -4.76
N PRO A 82 17.54 1.61 -5.55
CA PRO A 82 16.15 1.56 -5.13
C PRO A 82 15.94 0.63 -3.93
N VAL A 83 14.95 0.96 -3.08
CA VAL A 83 14.60 0.15 -1.88
C VAL A 83 14.30 -1.30 -2.22
N TRP A 84 13.61 -1.53 -3.34
CA TRP A 84 13.30 -2.89 -3.81
C TRP A 84 14.55 -3.75 -4.02
N SER A 85 15.66 -3.16 -4.45
CA SER A 85 16.93 -3.88 -4.61
C SER A 85 17.48 -4.37 -3.27
N TYR A 86 17.36 -3.57 -2.20
CA TYR A 86 17.78 -3.98 -0.86
C TYR A 86 16.85 -5.06 -0.29
N LEU A 87 15.56 -4.97 -0.58
CA LEU A 87 14.60 -5.99 -0.15
C LEU A 87 14.91 -7.34 -0.80
N LEU A 88 15.15 -7.38 -2.12
CA LEU A 88 15.56 -8.60 -2.82
C LEU A 88 16.84 -9.20 -2.22
N ASP A 89 17.86 -8.38 -1.95
CA ASP A 89 19.11 -8.83 -1.33
C ASP A 89 18.87 -9.40 0.08
N SER A 90 17.92 -8.85 0.85
CA SER A 90 17.64 -9.27 2.23
C SER A 90 16.94 -10.63 2.32
N VAL A 91 16.16 -11.00 1.30
CA VAL A 91 15.37 -12.25 1.27
C VAL A 91 15.93 -13.30 0.33
N LYS A 92 17.04 -13.02 -0.36
CA LYS A 92 17.60 -13.90 -1.39
C LYS A 92 17.90 -15.33 -0.91
N GLU A 93 18.27 -15.48 0.37
CA GLU A 93 18.58 -16.79 0.99
C GLU A 93 17.35 -17.42 1.68
N CYS A 94 16.22 -16.70 1.74
CA CYS A 94 14.98 -17.16 2.38
C CYS A 94 14.18 -18.07 1.44
N THR A 95 14.74 -19.23 1.08
CA THR A 95 14.06 -20.20 0.21
C THR A 95 12.98 -20.99 0.93
N CYS A 96 12.19 -21.77 0.18
CA CYS A 96 11.18 -22.67 0.77
C CYS A 96 11.84 -23.75 1.66
N GLU A 97 13.03 -24.23 1.29
CA GLU A 97 13.80 -25.21 2.05
C GLU A 97 14.35 -24.60 3.35
N TRP A 98 14.83 -23.36 3.28
CA TRP A 98 15.22 -22.59 4.46
C TRP A 98 14.03 -22.40 5.43
N ALA A 99 12.86 -22.01 4.90
CA ALA A 99 11.65 -21.83 5.68
C ALA A 99 11.16 -23.16 6.30
N ALA A 100 11.25 -24.26 5.55
CA ALA A 100 10.90 -25.59 6.03
C ALA A 100 11.77 -26.03 7.22
N ASN A 101 13.08 -25.79 7.13
CA ASN A 101 14.00 -26.10 8.23
C ASN A 101 13.69 -25.32 9.52
N ILE A 102 13.20 -24.08 9.41
CA ILE A 102 12.86 -23.24 10.57
C ILE A 102 11.48 -23.58 11.14
N THR A 103 10.49 -23.76 10.27
CA THR A 103 9.07 -23.88 10.66
C THR A 103 8.63 -25.32 10.89
N GLY A 104 9.38 -26.30 10.36
CA GLY A 104 8.97 -27.70 10.31
C GLY A 104 7.89 -28.00 9.28
N VAL A 105 7.43 -27.01 8.51
CA VAL A 105 6.44 -27.21 7.42
C VAL A 105 7.15 -27.74 6.18
N ASN A 106 6.52 -28.64 5.44
CA ASN A 106 7.10 -29.18 4.21
C ASN A 106 7.35 -28.07 3.17
N ALA A 107 8.55 -28.05 2.56
CA ALA A 107 8.95 -27.03 1.59
C ALA A 107 8.04 -26.95 0.36
N GLU A 108 7.54 -28.09 -0.12
CA GLU A 108 6.61 -28.11 -1.26
C GLU A 108 5.26 -27.52 -0.88
N LEU A 109 4.75 -27.84 0.32
CA LEU A 109 3.50 -27.24 0.81
C LEU A 109 3.62 -25.70 0.95
N ILE A 110 4.78 -25.19 1.37
CA ILE A 110 5.05 -23.74 1.41
C ILE A 110 5.00 -23.16 -0.01
N ARG A 111 5.66 -23.80 -0.98
CA ARG A 111 5.70 -23.37 -2.37
C ARG A 111 4.30 -23.34 -2.99
N GLU A 112 3.55 -24.44 -2.82
CA GLU A 112 2.17 -24.56 -3.30
C GLU A 112 1.26 -23.49 -2.69
N ALA A 113 1.33 -23.27 -1.37
CA ALA A 113 0.54 -22.24 -0.70
C ALA A 113 0.87 -20.82 -1.21
N CYS A 114 2.17 -20.52 -1.36
CA CYS A 114 2.63 -19.24 -1.92
C CYS A 114 2.12 -19.02 -3.34
N LEU A 115 2.23 -20.03 -4.22
CA LEU A 115 1.77 -19.94 -5.60
C LEU A 115 0.25 -19.86 -5.69
N ALA A 116 -0.48 -20.66 -4.92
CA ALA A 116 -1.93 -20.65 -4.89
C ALA A 116 -2.46 -19.26 -4.51
N TRP A 117 -1.87 -18.62 -3.50
CA TRP A 117 -2.31 -17.29 -3.07
C TRP A 117 -1.77 -16.15 -3.94
N ALA A 118 -0.51 -16.20 -4.39
CA ALA A 118 0.07 -15.12 -5.19
C ALA A 118 -0.44 -15.12 -6.65
N THR A 119 -0.91 -16.26 -7.16
CA THR A 119 -1.45 -16.37 -8.51
C THR A 119 -2.88 -15.83 -8.55
N ARG A 120 -3.11 -14.90 -9.48
CA ARG A 120 -4.44 -14.33 -9.70
C ARG A 120 -5.39 -15.38 -10.30
N PRO A 121 -6.62 -15.53 -9.80
CA PRO A 121 -7.63 -16.38 -10.42
C PRO A 121 -7.97 -15.93 -11.85
N GLU A 122 -8.32 -16.89 -12.71
CA GLU A 122 -8.72 -16.60 -14.09
C GLU A 122 -9.96 -15.70 -14.12
N GLY A 123 -9.97 -14.73 -15.04
CA GLY A 123 -11.06 -13.76 -15.18
C GLY A 123 -11.05 -12.62 -14.15
N GLN A 124 -10.21 -12.70 -13.11
CA GLN A 124 -10.12 -11.66 -12.09
C GLN A 124 -9.14 -10.55 -12.49
N ARG A 125 -9.44 -9.30 -12.10
CA ARG A 125 -8.58 -8.13 -12.39
C ARG A 125 -7.75 -7.66 -11.18
N TRP A 126 -7.99 -8.23 -10.01
CA TRP A 126 -7.31 -7.93 -8.73
C TRP A 126 -6.70 -9.20 -8.13
N GLY A 127 -5.90 -9.07 -7.07
CA GLY A 127 -5.23 -10.22 -6.45
C GLY A 127 -6.19 -11.23 -5.80
N ASN A 128 -5.66 -12.38 -5.39
CA ASN A 128 -6.40 -13.54 -4.86
C ASN A 128 -6.83 -13.37 -3.38
N GLY A 129 -7.34 -12.19 -3.02
CA GLY A 129 -7.88 -11.91 -1.69
C GLY A 129 -6.85 -11.67 -0.59
N GLY A 130 -7.35 -11.17 0.54
CA GLY A 130 -6.54 -10.77 1.67
C GLY A 130 -6.18 -11.90 2.63
N ILE A 131 -5.04 -11.75 3.31
CA ILE A 131 -4.64 -12.64 4.40
C ILE A 131 -5.28 -12.12 5.70
N HIS A 132 -6.08 -12.95 6.34
CA HIS A 132 -6.64 -12.66 7.66
C HIS A 132 -5.63 -13.03 8.73
N PHE A 133 -4.94 -12.02 9.26
CA PHE A 133 -4.09 -12.18 10.44
C PHE A 133 -4.84 -11.67 11.69
N GLN A 134 -4.52 -12.26 12.85
CA GLN A 134 -5.28 -12.13 14.11
C GLN A 134 -4.31 -12.01 15.29
N LEU A 135 -4.83 -12.10 16.52
CA LEU A 135 -4.09 -11.95 17.78
C LEU A 135 -2.75 -12.73 17.81
N ALA A 136 -2.72 -13.94 17.26
CA ALA A 136 -1.52 -14.79 17.27
C ALA A 136 -0.31 -14.18 16.53
N THR A 137 -0.55 -13.40 15.48
CA THR A 137 0.51 -12.71 14.74
C THR A 137 0.89 -11.35 15.34
N ASP A 138 0.03 -10.81 16.21
CA ASP A 138 0.16 -9.47 16.79
C ASP A 138 0.73 -9.48 18.23
N GLN A 139 0.54 -10.57 18.98
CA GLN A 139 0.98 -10.70 20.37
C GLN A 139 2.30 -11.48 20.50
N VAL A 140 3.31 -11.07 19.73
CA VAL A 140 4.63 -11.71 19.66
C VAL A 140 5.74 -10.65 19.74
N GLY A 141 6.89 -11.00 20.31
CA GLY A 141 7.99 -10.05 20.53
C GLY A 141 8.56 -9.44 19.23
N ASP A 142 8.38 -10.11 18.10
CA ASP A 142 8.80 -9.69 16.76
C ASP A 142 7.66 -9.10 15.90
N VAL A 143 6.54 -8.70 16.54
CA VAL A 143 5.30 -8.27 15.86
C VAL A 143 5.52 -7.28 14.74
N VAL A 144 6.34 -6.26 14.95
CA VAL A 144 6.57 -5.21 13.95
C VAL A 144 7.07 -5.80 12.63
N GLN A 145 8.00 -6.76 12.70
CA GLN A 145 8.54 -7.39 11.50
C GLN A 145 7.54 -8.38 10.91
N ARG A 146 6.84 -9.15 11.74
CA ARG A 146 5.83 -10.11 11.27
C ARG A 146 4.70 -9.41 10.51
N ILE A 147 4.12 -8.35 11.07
CA ILE A 147 3.05 -7.59 10.42
C ILE A 147 3.56 -6.87 9.17
N ARG A 148 4.77 -6.31 9.18
CA ARG A 148 5.37 -5.70 7.98
C ARG A 148 5.54 -6.70 6.84
N THR A 149 6.00 -7.92 7.14
CA THR A 149 6.13 -8.98 6.13
C THR A 149 4.78 -9.34 5.54
N LEU A 150 3.74 -9.53 6.36
CA LEU A 150 2.39 -9.81 5.89
C LEU A 150 1.85 -8.67 5.00
N LEU A 151 2.03 -7.43 5.43
CA LEU A 151 1.65 -6.27 4.61
C LEU A 151 2.44 -6.22 3.31
N HIS A 152 3.75 -6.47 3.30
CA HIS A 152 4.55 -6.51 2.07
C HIS A 152 4.00 -7.53 1.08
N LEU A 153 3.67 -8.74 1.54
CA LEU A 153 3.06 -9.77 0.69
C LEU A 153 1.78 -9.25 0.01
N CYS A 154 0.92 -8.56 0.76
CA CYS A 154 -0.33 -8.01 0.23
C CYS A 154 -0.08 -6.92 -0.83
N HIS A 155 0.90 -6.04 -0.61
CA HIS A 155 1.24 -5.00 -1.58
C HIS A 155 1.85 -5.59 -2.85
N LEU A 156 2.70 -6.61 -2.73
CA LEU A 156 3.36 -7.25 -3.87
C LEU A 156 2.40 -7.99 -4.79
N THR A 157 1.33 -8.52 -4.23
CA THR A 157 0.31 -9.28 -4.97
C THR A 157 -0.86 -8.42 -5.45
N GLY A 158 -0.86 -7.11 -5.15
CA GLY A 158 -1.96 -6.21 -5.49
C GLY A 158 -3.26 -6.53 -4.73
N ASN A 159 -3.11 -7.07 -3.51
CA ASN A 159 -4.21 -7.45 -2.63
C ASN A 159 -4.61 -6.35 -1.65
N VAL A 160 -4.01 -5.15 -1.72
CA VAL A 160 -4.37 -4.03 -0.85
C VAL A 160 -5.44 -3.16 -1.51
N ASP A 161 -6.48 -2.81 -0.75
CA ASP A 161 -7.60 -1.95 -1.16
C ASP A 161 -8.32 -2.42 -2.44
N THR A 162 -8.31 -3.73 -2.67
CA THR A 162 -9.05 -4.41 -3.74
C THR A 162 -10.22 -5.23 -3.18
N PRO A 163 -11.20 -5.62 -4.01
CA PRO A 163 -12.29 -6.46 -3.54
C PRO A 163 -11.76 -7.76 -2.89
N ALA A 164 -12.32 -8.10 -1.73
CA ALA A 164 -11.86 -9.19 -0.85
C ALA A 164 -10.39 -9.12 -0.39
N GLY A 165 -9.67 -8.03 -0.69
CA GLY A 165 -8.28 -7.79 -0.32
C GLY A 165 -8.09 -7.29 1.12
N ASN A 166 -6.83 -7.17 1.55
CA ASN A 166 -6.49 -6.49 2.79
C ASN A 166 -6.79 -4.99 2.67
N ARG A 167 -7.47 -4.44 3.68
CA ARG A 167 -7.68 -2.99 3.79
C ARG A 167 -6.43 -2.30 4.32
N GLY A 168 -6.10 -1.14 3.74
CA GLY A 168 -5.18 -0.20 4.35
C GLY A 168 -5.71 0.32 5.69
N PRO A 169 -4.86 0.98 6.51
CA PRO A 169 -5.28 1.53 7.79
C PRO A 169 -6.34 2.61 7.58
N THR A 170 -7.61 2.26 7.80
CA THR A 170 -8.68 3.25 7.87
C THR A 170 -8.72 3.77 9.30
N ARG A 171 -8.59 5.08 9.48
CA ARG A 171 -9.02 5.71 10.73
C ARG A 171 -10.53 5.59 10.78
N ALA A 172 -11.04 4.48 11.33
CA ALA A 172 -12.38 4.52 11.87
C ALA A 172 -12.36 5.64 12.91
N PRO A 173 -13.32 6.60 12.89
CA PRO A 173 -13.62 7.29 14.13
C PRO A 173 -13.90 6.16 15.11
N SER A 174 -13.06 6.01 16.12
CA SER A 174 -13.37 5.18 17.26
C SER A 174 -14.57 5.83 17.95
N LEU A 175 -15.77 5.62 17.39
CA LEU A 175 -16.93 5.32 18.22
C LEU A 175 -16.42 4.25 19.18
N GLY A 176 -16.49 4.56 20.47
CA GLY A 176 -15.67 4.04 21.57
C GLY A 176 -15.11 2.63 21.41
N ALA A 177 -13.92 2.41 21.97
CA ALA A 177 -13.09 1.21 21.92
C ALA A 177 -13.75 -0.12 22.36
N GLU A 178 -14.88 -0.50 21.76
CA GLU A 178 -15.66 -1.72 22.03
C GLU A 178 -16.07 -2.44 20.73
N GLY A 179 -15.72 -1.93 19.54
CA GLY A 179 -16.06 -2.56 18.26
C GLY A 179 -14.96 -3.41 17.60
N ALA A 180 -13.74 -3.46 18.15
CA ALA A 180 -12.62 -4.19 17.57
C ALA A 180 -12.53 -5.66 18.06
N GLY A 181 -13.69 -6.31 18.21
CA GLY A 181 -13.78 -7.74 18.54
C GLY A 181 -14.07 -8.57 17.28
N PRO A 182 -13.49 -9.77 17.14
CA PRO A 182 -13.94 -10.72 16.14
C PRO A 182 -15.26 -11.28 16.65
N LEU A 183 -16.37 -11.08 15.93
CA LEU A 183 -17.69 -11.73 15.99
C LEU A 183 -18.82 -10.69 15.81
N GLY A 184 -19.62 -10.84 14.74
CA GLY A 184 -20.97 -10.28 14.67
C GLY A 184 -21.37 -9.64 13.33
N PRO A 185 -22.33 -10.21 12.58
CA PRO A 185 -22.94 -9.54 11.43
C PRO A 185 -24.03 -8.59 11.93
N TYR A 186 -23.97 -7.31 11.58
CA TYR A 186 -25.12 -6.41 11.80
C TYR A 186 -25.37 -5.56 10.56
N TRP A 187 -26.31 -6.07 9.77
CA TRP A 187 -26.88 -5.47 8.56
C TRP A 187 -28.12 -4.62 8.87
N GLU A 188 -28.26 -4.03 10.05
CA GLU A 188 -29.37 -3.10 10.33
C GLU A 188 -28.85 -1.73 10.73
N VAL A 189 -28.64 -0.88 9.72
CA VAL A 189 -28.59 0.57 9.90
C VAL A 189 -30.01 1.09 9.76
N THR A 190 -30.73 1.15 10.87
CA THR A 190 -31.91 2.01 11.01
C THR A 190 -31.71 2.87 12.25
N ASP A 191 -31.20 4.09 12.07
CA ASP A 191 -32.00 5.30 12.30
C ASP A 191 -31.15 6.56 12.06
N MET A 192 -31.66 7.44 11.21
CA MET A 192 -31.17 8.79 10.99
C MET A 192 -31.98 9.75 11.85
N THR A 193 -31.51 10.12 13.04
CA THR A 193 -32.16 11.19 13.81
C THR A 193 -31.17 12.08 14.53
N ASN A 194 -30.32 12.78 13.77
CA ASN A 194 -30.11 14.23 13.92
C ASN A 194 -29.05 14.70 12.93
N GLY A 195 -29.51 15.40 11.90
CA GLY A 195 -28.72 15.85 10.77
C GLY A 195 -27.60 16.80 11.14
N CYS A 196 -26.41 16.49 10.63
CA CYS A 196 -25.49 17.40 9.93
C CYS A 196 -24.17 16.63 9.73
N PRO A 197 -23.72 16.37 8.48
CA PRO A 197 -22.36 15.87 8.28
C PRO A 197 -21.39 17.03 8.49
N ILE A 198 -21.02 17.29 9.75
CA ILE A 198 -19.83 18.09 10.04
C ILE A 198 -18.63 17.27 9.57
N THR A 199 -18.15 17.57 8.36
CA THR A 199 -16.91 17.01 7.88
C THR A 199 -15.79 17.47 8.81
N THR A 200 -14.96 16.53 9.27
CA THR A 200 -13.83 16.75 10.19
C THR A 200 -12.78 17.74 9.66
N SER A 201 -12.88 18.17 8.40
CA SER A 201 -12.06 19.22 7.79
C SER A 201 -12.42 20.63 8.28
N GLU A 202 -13.66 20.89 8.71
CA GLU A 202 -14.08 22.24 9.12
C GLU A 202 -13.54 22.67 10.48
N ARG A 203 -13.28 21.72 11.40
CA ARG A 203 -12.67 22.04 12.71
C ARG A 203 -11.21 22.47 12.61
N ARG A 204 -10.48 22.11 11.54
CA ARG A 204 -9.07 22.51 11.36
C ARG A 204 -8.89 23.90 10.77
N ARG A 205 -9.88 24.44 10.05
CA ARG A 205 -9.79 25.79 9.47
C ARG A 205 -9.96 26.91 10.51
N ASN A 206 -10.65 26.64 11.62
CA ASN A 206 -10.97 27.65 12.64
C ASN A 206 -10.28 27.41 14.00
N ALA A 207 -9.29 26.52 14.08
CA ALA A 207 -8.52 26.35 15.31
C ALA A 207 -7.41 27.43 15.37
N PRO A 208 -7.40 28.34 16.36
CA PRO A 208 -6.31 29.28 16.52
C PRO A 208 -4.99 28.53 16.83
N CYS A 209 -3.93 28.94 16.14
CA CYS A 209 -2.57 28.42 16.30
C CYS A 209 -2.08 28.62 17.75
N PRO A 210 -1.65 27.56 18.47
CA PRO A 210 -1.11 27.71 19.81
C PRO A 210 0.38 28.06 19.72
N ILE A 211 0.67 29.29 19.31
CA ILE A 211 1.98 29.92 19.56
C ILE A 211 1.71 31.29 20.18
N THR A 212 1.64 31.30 21.51
CA THR A 212 2.16 32.38 22.38
C THR A 212 1.91 31.97 23.83
N ARG A 213 2.97 31.62 24.57
CA ARG A 213 3.08 31.99 25.98
C ARG A 213 4.51 32.49 26.23
N SER A 214 4.53 33.63 26.92
CA SER A 214 5.63 34.48 27.38
C SER A 214 6.87 33.76 27.88
#